data_AF-A0A5K0X1G1-F1
#
_entry.id   AF-A0A5K0X1G1-F1
#
_cell.length_a   1.000
_cell.length_b   1.000
_cell.length_c   1.000
_cell.angle_alpha   90.00
_cell.angle_beta   90.00
_cell.angle_gamma   90.00
#
_symmetry.space_group_name_H-M   'P 1'
#
loop_
_entity.id
_entity.type
_entity.pdbx_description
1 polymer ?
#
loop_
_entity_poly.entity_id
_entity_poly.type
_entity_poly.pdbx_seq_one_letter_code
_entity_poly.pdbx_strand_id
1 'polypeptide(L)'
;VEDDGLSSCFFPFIVAEQDMCSEICMLEDTFEVAEFDNDKEEADNLKNKAEALEFLHELGWILRRSQAIFKMDHSISSTCSFTHLRFKRLLEFSINRDWCAVVKKLLDILFDGRVVGEEQSSSKFVVSELCLLHVAVSRKCRPMVELLLRYVPPRTSSKTEAQHNEYGSNDYLFRPDLAGPADVTPLHIAASTGGAETIVDALINDPRM
;
A
#
# COMPACT_ATOMS: atom_id res chain seq x y z
N VAL A 1 24.27 8.46 -20.66
CA VAL A 1 23.69 7.13 -20.44
C VAL A 1 24.00 6.81 -19.00
N GLU A 2 23.06 7.14 -18.11
CA GLU A 2 23.22 6.96 -16.67
C GLU A 2 22.81 5.52 -16.35
N ASP A 3 23.77 4.75 -15.88
CA ASP A 3 23.63 3.36 -15.47
C ASP A 3 23.32 3.37 -13.97
N ASP A 4 22.07 3.67 -13.62
CA ASP A 4 21.56 3.62 -12.23
C ASP A 4 20.95 2.24 -11.91
N GLY A 5 21.50 1.20 -12.54
CA GLY A 5 21.09 -0.19 -12.41
C GLY A 5 21.95 -0.97 -11.42
N LEU A 6 21.39 -1.19 -10.22
CA LEU A 6 21.46 -2.45 -9.43
C LEU A 6 22.87 -3.01 -9.08
N SER A 7 23.32 -2.90 -7.80
CA SER A 7 24.23 -3.93 -7.24
C SER A 7 24.44 -3.95 -5.71
N SER A 8 24.32 -2.87 -4.92
CA SER A 8 24.82 -2.91 -3.51
C SER A 8 23.84 -2.63 -2.37
N CYS A 9 22.54 -2.46 -2.64
CA CYS A 9 21.57 -2.09 -1.61
C CYS A 9 20.63 -3.22 -1.16
N PHE A 10 21.04 -4.49 -1.29
CA PHE A 10 20.32 -5.58 -0.63
C PHE A 10 20.62 -5.53 0.86
N PHE A 11 19.65 -5.07 1.65
CA PHE A 11 19.78 -5.04 3.09
C PHE A 11 18.80 -6.02 3.71
N PRO A 12 19.27 -6.99 4.50
CA PRO A 12 18.36 -7.83 5.27
C PRO A 12 17.55 -6.92 6.19
N PHE A 13 16.24 -7.14 6.20
CA PHE A 13 15.32 -6.49 7.11
C PHE A 13 14.61 -7.55 7.93
N ILE A 14 14.21 -7.17 9.13
CA ILE A 14 13.47 -8.05 10.05
C ILE A 14 12.09 -7.44 10.24
N VAL A 15 11.07 -8.23 9.99
CA VAL A 15 9.67 -7.89 10.27
C VAL A 15 9.32 -8.51 11.62
N ALA A 16 9.01 -7.67 12.60
CA ALA A 16 8.64 -8.13 13.94
C ALA A 16 7.12 -8.29 14.08
N GLU A 17 6.36 -7.59 13.25
CA GLU A 17 4.91 -7.66 13.20
C GLU A 17 4.45 -8.99 12.61
N GLN A 18 3.83 -9.84 13.43
CA GLN A 18 3.42 -11.20 13.07
C GLN A 18 2.52 -11.25 11.82
N ASP A 19 1.56 -10.33 11.72
CA ASP A 19 0.61 -10.31 10.61
C ASP A 19 1.30 -9.97 9.28
N MET A 20 2.21 -8.99 9.30
CA MET A 20 3.04 -8.66 8.14
C MET A 20 3.96 -9.81 7.76
N CYS A 21 4.58 -10.47 8.75
CA CYS A 21 5.46 -11.61 8.52
C CYS A 21 4.70 -12.74 7.83
N SER A 22 3.50 -13.06 8.33
CA SER A 22 2.65 -14.13 7.78
C SER A 22 2.25 -13.84 6.32
N GLU A 23 1.92 -12.59 6.00
CA GLU A 23 1.62 -12.16 4.62
C GLU A 23 2.86 -12.26 3.70
N ILE A 24 4.01 -11.77 4.15
CA ILE A 24 5.25 -11.79 3.35
C ILE A 24 5.75 -13.23 3.12
N CYS A 25 5.61 -14.11 4.11
CA CYS A 25 5.96 -15.54 3.99
C CYS A 25 5.15 -16.26 2.91
N MET A 26 4.00 -15.74 2.47
CA MET A 26 3.30 -16.29 1.30
C MET A 26 4.11 -16.20 0.00
N LEU A 27 5.19 -15.43 -0.04
CA LEU A 27 6.14 -15.42 -1.17
C LEU A 27 7.04 -16.64 -1.19
N GLU A 28 7.18 -17.38 -0.09
CA GLU A 28 8.02 -18.58 -0.05
C GLU A 28 7.59 -19.59 -1.13
N ASP A 29 6.28 -19.79 -1.28
CA ASP A 29 5.67 -20.61 -2.35
C ASP A 29 6.07 -20.15 -3.76
N THR A 30 6.34 -18.85 -3.96
CA THR A 30 6.78 -18.32 -5.25
C THR A 30 8.24 -18.69 -5.54
N PHE A 31 9.04 -18.90 -4.49
CA PHE A 31 10.46 -19.23 -4.60
C PHE A 31 10.74 -20.73 -4.62
N GLU A 32 9.79 -21.56 -4.21
CA GLU A 32 9.90 -23.00 -4.31
C GLU A 32 10.20 -23.45 -5.75
N VAL A 33 11.02 -24.50 -5.86
CA VAL A 33 11.45 -25.05 -7.14
C VAL A 33 10.34 -25.98 -7.63
N ALA A 34 9.57 -25.53 -8.62
CA ALA A 34 8.65 -26.39 -9.34
C ALA A 34 9.34 -26.96 -10.60
N GLU A 35 9.06 -28.22 -10.89
CA GLU A 35 9.36 -28.82 -12.20
C GLU A 35 8.32 -28.30 -13.20
N PHE A 36 8.75 -27.67 -14.28
CA PHE A 36 7.86 -27.13 -15.31
C PHE A 36 7.84 -28.02 -16.54
N ASP A 37 6.64 -28.35 -17.03
CA ASP A 37 6.45 -29.22 -18.19
C ASP A 37 6.61 -28.46 -19.54
N ASN A 38 6.60 -27.12 -19.53
CA ASN A 38 6.83 -26.30 -20.72
C ASN A 38 7.54 -24.97 -20.46
N ASP A 39 8.22 -24.46 -21.50
CA ASP A 39 9.03 -23.23 -21.49
C ASP A 39 8.23 -21.97 -21.10
N LYS A 40 6.91 -21.95 -21.31
CA LYS A 40 6.08 -20.77 -21.00
C LYS A 40 5.81 -20.66 -19.50
N GLU A 41 5.51 -21.77 -18.84
CA GLU A 41 5.31 -21.82 -17.39
C GLU A 41 6.60 -21.48 -16.64
N GLU A 42 7.75 -21.94 -17.15
CA GLU A 42 9.06 -21.57 -16.62
C GLU A 42 9.31 -20.05 -16.74
N ALA A 43 9.01 -19.46 -17.90
CA ALA A 43 9.17 -18.02 -18.12
C ALA A 43 8.26 -17.17 -17.20
N ASP A 44 6.99 -17.57 -17.04
CA ASP A 44 6.04 -16.90 -16.15
C ASP A 44 6.47 -17.03 -14.67
N ASN A 45 7.01 -18.19 -14.26
CA ASN A 45 7.55 -18.38 -12.92
C ASN A 45 8.77 -17.50 -12.65
N LEU A 46 9.72 -17.44 -13.58
CA LEU A 46 10.90 -16.57 -13.47
C LEU A 46 10.51 -15.10 -13.33
N LYS A 47 9.48 -14.67 -14.08
CA LYS A 47 8.93 -13.32 -13.96
C LYS A 47 8.32 -13.07 -12.59
N ASN A 48 7.51 -14.00 -12.08
CA ASN A 48 6.89 -13.88 -10.74
C ASN A 48 7.96 -13.82 -9.64
N LYS A 49 9.01 -14.64 -9.75
CA LYS A 49 10.17 -14.61 -8.84
C LYS A 49 10.89 -13.25 -8.90
N ALA A 50 11.12 -12.71 -10.09
CA ALA A 50 11.74 -11.40 -10.26
C ALA A 50 10.89 -10.28 -9.62
N GLU A 51 9.57 -10.30 -9.84
CA GLU A 51 8.64 -9.32 -9.24
C GLU A 51 8.60 -9.42 -7.71
N ALA A 52 8.60 -10.64 -7.16
CA ALA A 52 8.66 -10.86 -5.71
C ALA A 52 9.98 -10.37 -5.10
N LEU A 53 11.12 -10.58 -5.78
CA LEU A 53 12.41 -10.06 -5.34
C LEU A 53 12.47 -8.54 -5.39
N GLU A 54 11.97 -7.92 -6.47
CA GLU A 54 11.86 -6.46 -6.57
C GLU A 54 11.01 -5.93 -5.40
N PHE A 55 9.83 -6.52 -5.16
CA PHE A 55 8.99 -6.15 -4.03
C PHE A 55 9.73 -6.23 -2.68
N LEU A 56 10.43 -7.34 -2.39
CA LEU A 56 11.17 -7.50 -1.14
C LEU A 56 12.30 -6.48 -0.97
N HIS A 57 13.01 -6.16 -2.06
CA HIS A 57 14.06 -5.15 -2.05
C HIS A 57 13.50 -3.76 -1.74
N GLU A 58 12.40 -3.40 -2.41
CA GLU A 58 11.69 -2.13 -2.23
C GLU A 58 11.11 -2.00 -0.81
N LEU A 59 10.52 -3.09 -0.30
CA LEU A 59 9.95 -3.16 1.05
C LEU A 59 11.04 -3.05 2.12
N GLY A 60 12.14 -3.78 1.97
CA GLY A 60 13.28 -3.71 2.89
C GLY A 60 13.90 -2.31 2.94
N TRP A 61 14.06 -1.69 1.77
CA TRP A 61 14.58 -0.33 1.66
C TRP A 61 13.67 0.68 2.40
N ILE A 62 12.35 0.62 2.19
CA ILE A 62 11.42 1.59 2.78
C ILE A 62 11.28 1.41 4.30
N LEU A 63 11.23 0.16 4.77
CA LEU A 63 11.13 -0.16 6.20
C LEU A 63 12.38 0.30 6.94
N ARG A 64 13.58 0.01 6.42
CA ARG A 64 14.83 0.47 7.02
C ARG A 64 14.90 1.98 7.11
N ARG A 65 14.49 2.69 6.03
CA ARG A 65 14.50 4.15 6.02
C ARG A 65 13.52 4.72 7.04
N SER A 66 12.29 4.19 7.12
CA SER A 66 11.30 4.63 8.11
C SER A 66 11.83 4.48 9.54
N GLN A 67 12.50 3.36 9.86
CA GLN A 67 13.10 3.13 11.18
C GLN A 67 14.33 4.02 11.45
N ALA A 68 15.16 4.28 10.43
CA ALA A 68 16.34 5.13 10.58
C ALA A 68 15.93 6.58 10.88
N ILE A 69 14.89 7.09 10.23
CA ILE A 69 14.34 8.42 10.49
C ILE A 69 13.66 8.48 11.88
N PHE A 70 13.11 7.37 12.35
CA PHE A 70 12.60 7.29 13.73
C PHE A 70 13.72 7.35 14.79
N LYS A 71 14.90 6.82 14.48
CA LYS A 71 16.04 6.69 15.43
C LYS A 71 17.02 7.88 15.42
N MET A 72 17.01 8.72 14.39
CA MET A 72 17.95 9.84 14.25
C MET A 72 17.24 11.19 14.16
N ASP A 73 17.69 12.14 14.97
CA ASP A 73 17.31 13.55 14.90
C ASP A 73 17.92 14.17 13.62
N HIS A 74 17.09 14.29 12.58
CA HIS A 74 17.20 15.12 11.37
C HIS A 74 18.49 15.15 10.52
N SER A 75 19.54 14.37 10.78
CA SER A 75 20.81 14.52 10.04
C SER A 75 21.03 13.62 8.81
N ILE A 76 20.16 12.64 8.52
CA ILE A 76 20.30 11.82 7.30
C ILE A 76 19.67 12.56 6.11
N SER A 77 20.46 13.47 5.55
CA SER A 77 20.26 14.16 4.28
C SER A 77 19.97 13.18 3.13
N SER A 78 18.73 13.26 2.62
CA SER A 78 18.31 13.38 1.21
C SER A 78 18.93 12.56 0.05
N THR A 79 19.85 11.61 0.22
CA THR A 79 20.52 11.02 -0.97
C THR A 79 19.78 9.91 -1.71
N CYS A 80 18.59 9.49 -1.27
CA CYS A 80 17.75 8.60 -2.07
C CYS A 80 16.28 8.81 -1.66
N SER A 81 15.59 9.71 -2.36
CA SER A 81 14.14 9.88 -2.20
C SER A 81 13.44 8.65 -2.75
N PHE A 82 12.48 8.12 -2.00
CA PHE A 82 11.60 7.09 -2.53
C PHE A 82 10.65 7.74 -3.51
N THR A 83 10.68 7.32 -4.78
CA THR A 83 9.80 7.92 -5.79
C THR A 83 8.37 7.43 -5.56
N HIS A 84 7.39 8.30 -5.86
CA HIS A 84 5.97 7.95 -5.82
C HIS A 84 5.68 6.71 -6.67
N LEU A 85 6.39 6.50 -7.78
CA LEU A 85 6.27 5.32 -8.63
C LEU A 85 6.67 4.02 -7.92
N ARG A 86 7.77 4.01 -7.16
CA ARG A 86 8.20 2.82 -6.40
C ARG A 86 7.20 2.49 -5.29
N PHE A 87 6.67 3.52 -4.63
CA PHE A 87 5.64 3.36 -3.62
C PHE A 87 4.32 2.84 -4.19
N LYS A 88 3.93 3.36 -5.34
CA LYS A 88 2.76 2.88 -6.08
C LYS A 88 2.86 1.39 -6.37
N ARG A 89 4.00 0.93 -6.89
CA ARG A 89 4.27 -0.49 -7.16
C ARG A 89 4.18 -1.36 -5.91
N LEU A 90 4.75 -0.93 -4.78
CA LEU A 90 4.65 -1.65 -3.51
C LEU A 90 3.19 -1.82 -3.05
N LEU A 91 2.41 -0.73 -3.10
CA LEU A 91 1.00 -0.78 -2.74
C LEU A 91 0.19 -1.68 -3.68
N GLU A 92 0.40 -1.56 -5.00
CA GLU A 92 -0.26 -2.41 -6.00
C GLU A 92 0.06 -3.89 -5.80
N PHE A 93 1.34 -4.22 -5.59
CA PHE A 93 1.76 -5.59 -5.35
C PHE A 93 1.09 -6.20 -4.12
N SER A 94 0.99 -5.41 -3.05
CA SER A 94 0.41 -5.83 -1.76
C SER A 94 -1.11 -5.96 -1.82
N ILE A 95 -1.81 -4.97 -2.40
CA ILE A 95 -3.28 -5.00 -2.47
C ILE A 95 -3.79 -6.08 -3.42
N ASN A 96 -3.06 -6.37 -4.51
CA ASN A 96 -3.39 -7.47 -5.41
C ASN A 96 -3.18 -8.86 -4.80
N ARG A 97 -2.59 -8.93 -3.61
CA ARG A 97 -2.43 -10.17 -2.81
C ARG A 97 -3.26 -10.16 -1.55
N ASP A 98 -4.12 -9.16 -1.37
CA ASP A 98 -5.02 -9.04 -0.22
C ASP A 98 -4.28 -8.93 1.14
N TRP A 99 -3.02 -8.49 1.11
CA TRP A 99 -2.14 -8.33 2.27
C TRP A 99 -2.46 -7.07 3.08
N CYS A 100 -3.41 -7.21 3.98
CA CYS A 100 -3.96 -6.14 4.80
C CYS A 100 -2.90 -5.47 5.70
N ALA A 101 -2.06 -6.27 6.38
CA ALA A 101 -1.07 -5.74 7.30
C ALA A 101 0.05 -4.97 6.56
N VAL A 102 0.52 -5.50 5.44
CA VAL A 102 1.50 -4.82 4.58
C VAL A 102 0.92 -3.52 4.01
N VAL A 103 -0.29 -3.54 3.43
CA VAL A 103 -0.95 -2.33 2.92
C VAL A 103 -1.10 -1.27 4.00
N LYS A 104 -1.54 -1.65 5.21
CA LYS A 104 -1.64 -0.72 6.34
C LYS A 104 -0.29 -0.12 6.70
N LYS A 105 0.76 -0.93 6.81
CA LYS A 105 2.10 -0.45 7.14
C LYS A 105 2.62 0.54 6.09
N LEU A 106 2.39 0.25 4.81
CA LEU A 106 2.75 1.16 3.73
C LEU A 106 1.98 2.48 3.87
N LEU A 107 0.66 2.44 4.06
CA LEU A 107 -0.12 3.66 4.29
C LEU A 107 0.38 4.44 5.52
N ASP A 108 0.69 3.76 6.63
CA ASP A 108 1.25 4.41 7.83
C ASP A 108 2.55 5.15 7.48
N ILE A 109 3.46 4.53 6.71
CA ILE A 109 4.71 5.14 6.25
C ILE A 109 4.47 6.34 5.30
N LEU A 110 3.48 6.23 4.41
CA LEU A 110 3.13 7.27 3.44
C LEU A 110 2.62 8.53 4.14
N PHE A 111 1.83 8.36 5.20
CA PHE A 111 1.16 9.45 5.90
C PHE A 111 1.89 9.95 7.16
N ASP A 112 2.85 9.19 7.69
CA ASP A 112 3.77 9.69 8.73
C ASP A 112 4.68 10.84 8.20
N GLY A 113 4.70 11.09 6.89
CA GLY A 113 5.30 12.29 6.29
C GLY A 113 6.83 12.32 6.32
N ARG A 114 7.46 11.20 6.70
CA ARG A 114 8.91 11.09 6.90
C ARG A 114 9.67 10.52 5.71
N VAL A 115 9.01 9.83 4.78
CA VAL A 115 9.69 8.99 3.77
C VAL A 115 9.54 9.46 2.33
N VAL A 116 8.42 10.10 1.98
CA VAL A 116 8.16 10.65 0.64
C VAL A 116 8.41 12.15 0.70
N GLY A 117 9.24 12.67 -0.22
CA GLY A 117 9.59 14.09 -0.28
C GLY A 117 8.34 14.96 -0.24
N GLU A 118 8.33 15.88 0.71
CA GLU A 118 7.54 17.10 0.80
C GLU A 118 6.21 17.08 0.03
N GLU A 119 5.14 16.65 0.72
CA GLU A 119 3.81 17.27 0.77
C GLU A 119 2.71 16.21 0.96
N GLN A 120 1.84 16.41 1.94
CA GLN A 120 0.64 15.57 2.16
C GLN A 120 -0.29 15.53 0.92
N SER A 121 -0.18 16.53 0.03
CA SER A 121 -0.87 16.58 -1.27
C SER A 121 -0.47 15.40 -2.16
N SER A 122 0.83 15.05 -2.18
CA SER A 122 1.38 13.98 -3.00
C SER A 122 0.99 12.58 -2.48
N SER A 123 0.91 12.41 -1.15
CA SER A 123 0.42 11.17 -0.53
C SER A 123 -1.04 10.90 -0.85
N LYS A 124 -1.91 11.92 -0.76
CA LYS A 124 -3.33 11.79 -1.13
C LYS A 124 -3.49 11.52 -2.64
N PHE A 125 -2.64 12.11 -3.47
CA PHE A 125 -2.63 11.86 -4.91
C PHE A 125 -2.33 10.39 -5.24
N VAL A 126 -1.27 9.79 -4.66
CA VAL A 126 -0.92 8.37 -4.90
C VAL A 126 -2.08 7.45 -4.53
N VAL A 127 -2.73 7.70 -3.39
CA VAL A 127 -3.86 6.88 -2.95
C VAL A 127 -5.07 7.04 -3.88
N SER A 128 -5.36 8.26 -4.30
CA SER A 128 -6.44 8.53 -5.26
C SER A 128 -6.17 7.90 -6.63
N GLU A 129 -4.93 7.93 -7.10
CA GLU A 129 -4.52 7.32 -8.36
C GLU A 129 -4.71 5.80 -8.33
N LEU A 130 -4.38 5.18 -7.19
CA LEU A 130 -4.46 3.72 -7.02
C LEU A 130 -5.87 3.18 -6.83
N CYS A 131 -6.84 4.02 -6.44
CA CYS A 131 -8.22 3.60 -6.20
C CYS A 131 -8.29 2.37 -5.28
N LEU A 132 -7.50 2.33 -4.20
CA LEU A 132 -7.30 1.12 -3.38
C LEU A 132 -8.63 0.48 -2.92
N LEU A 133 -9.61 1.31 -2.54
CA LEU A 133 -10.92 0.81 -2.13
C LEU A 133 -11.68 0.13 -3.29
N HIS A 134 -11.62 0.69 -4.51
CA HIS A 134 -12.18 0.06 -5.71
C HIS A 134 -11.52 -1.27 -6.02
N VAL A 135 -10.19 -1.34 -5.89
CA VAL A 135 -9.43 -2.59 -6.10
C VAL A 135 -9.85 -3.65 -5.07
N ALA A 136 -9.88 -3.30 -3.79
CA ALA A 136 -10.29 -4.21 -2.72
C ALA A 136 -11.71 -4.76 -2.91
N VAL A 137 -12.64 -3.89 -3.34
CA VAL A 137 -14.02 -4.27 -3.67
C VAL A 137 -14.07 -5.21 -4.87
N SER A 138 -13.34 -4.89 -5.94
CA SER A 138 -13.31 -5.71 -7.16
C SER A 138 -12.77 -7.12 -6.89
N ARG A 139 -11.82 -7.22 -5.95
CA ARG A 139 -11.25 -8.50 -5.48
C ARG A 139 -12.14 -9.23 -4.47
N LYS A 140 -13.21 -8.60 -3.98
CA LYS A 140 -14.07 -9.10 -2.91
C LYS A 140 -13.31 -9.38 -1.61
N CYS A 141 -12.28 -8.59 -1.31
CA CYS A 141 -11.51 -8.73 -0.09
C CYS A 141 -12.13 -7.91 1.05
N ARG A 142 -13.08 -8.52 1.77
CA ARG A 142 -13.77 -7.86 2.90
C ARG A 142 -12.82 -7.31 3.97
N PRO A 143 -11.78 -8.04 4.43
CA PRO A 143 -10.85 -7.50 5.43
C PRO A 143 -10.12 -6.24 4.95
N MET A 144 -9.69 -6.21 3.68
CA MET A 144 -9.04 -5.03 3.10
C MET A 144 -10.02 -3.86 2.99
N VAL A 145 -11.26 -4.10 2.57
CA VAL A 145 -12.31 -3.07 2.53
C VAL A 145 -12.52 -2.46 3.91
N GLU A 146 -12.73 -3.29 4.93
CA GLU A 146 -12.93 -2.82 6.30
C GLU A 146 -11.70 -2.07 6.84
N LEU A 147 -10.49 -2.53 6.52
CA LEU A 147 -9.24 -1.87 6.88
C LEU A 147 -9.15 -0.47 6.27
N LEU A 148 -9.41 -0.34 4.98
CA LEU A 148 -9.36 0.93 4.26
C LEU A 148 -10.44 1.89 4.79
N LEU A 149 -11.68 1.43 4.96
CA LEU A 149 -12.76 2.24 5.52
C LEU A 149 -12.48 2.68 6.95
N ARG A 150 -11.75 1.91 7.76
CA ARG A 150 -11.39 2.29 9.14
C ARG A 150 -10.07 3.03 9.24
N TYR A 151 -9.29 3.09 8.16
CA TYR A 151 -7.96 3.70 8.17
C TYR A 151 -8.04 5.18 8.52
N VAL A 152 -7.20 5.61 9.46
CA VAL A 152 -7.03 7.01 9.86
C VAL A 152 -5.52 7.29 9.80
N PRO A 153 -5.08 8.25 8.96
CA PRO A 153 -3.68 8.64 8.88
C PRO A 153 -3.11 9.00 10.27
N PRO A 154 -1.87 8.60 10.60
CA PRO A 154 -1.20 9.07 11.80
C PRO A 154 -1.14 10.60 11.83
N ARG A 155 -1.61 11.24 12.91
CA ARG A 155 -1.60 12.70 13.02
C ARG A 155 -0.16 13.20 13.09
N THR A 156 0.29 13.95 12.09
CA THR A 156 1.55 14.71 12.18
C THR A 156 1.36 15.81 13.23
N SER A 157 2.15 15.79 14.30
CA SER A 157 2.01 16.63 15.50
C SER A 157 2.31 18.13 15.30
N SER A 158 2.06 18.69 14.12
CA SER A 158 2.48 20.05 13.78
C SER A 158 1.48 20.82 12.92
N LYS A 159 0.20 20.86 13.28
CA LYS A 159 -0.64 22.03 12.94
C LYS A 159 -1.51 22.40 14.14
N THR A 160 -1.22 23.60 14.63
CA THR A 160 -1.82 24.36 15.70
C THR A 160 -3.34 24.20 15.78
N GLU A 161 -3.85 24.13 17.00
CA GLU A 161 -5.27 24.04 17.41
C GLU A 161 -6.15 25.23 16.98
N ALA A 162 -5.79 25.98 15.94
CA ALA A 162 -6.39 27.26 15.55
C ALA A 162 -7.05 27.29 14.16
N GLN A 163 -7.34 26.13 13.56
CA GLN A 163 -8.26 26.02 12.42
C GLN A 163 -9.29 24.92 12.64
N HIS A 164 -9.84 24.87 13.85
CA HIS A 164 -11.20 24.37 14.03
C HIS A 164 -12.13 25.50 13.61
N ASN A 165 -12.59 25.49 12.36
CA ASN A 165 -13.92 25.94 11.96
C ASN A 165 -14.19 25.60 10.49
N GLU A 166 -15.35 24.97 10.29
CA GLU A 166 -16.02 24.60 9.04
C GLU A 166 -15.63 23.25 8.40
N TYR A 167 -16.56 22.30 8.53
CA TYR A 167 -16.65 20.95 7.95
C TYR A 167 -15.82 19.83 8.60
N GLY A 168 -16.42 19.18 9.61
CA GLY A 168 -15.99 17.90 10.16
C GLY A 168 -16.17 16.70 9.21
N SER A 169 -15.64 16.76 7.99
CA SER A 169 -15.86 15.73 6.96
C SER A 169 -14.63 15.37 6.11
N ASN A 170 -13.45 15.97 6.33
CA ASN A 170 -12.31 15.89 5.40
C ASN A 170 -11.11 15.02 5.84
N ASP A 171 -11.20 14.29 6.95
CA ASP A 171 -10.10 13.44 7.45
C ASP A 171 -10.13 11.99 6.95
N TYR A 172 -11.14 11.64 6.14
CA TYR A 172 -11.36 10.29 5.66
C TYR A 172 -10.85 10.10 4.23
N LEU A 173 -9.84 9.24 4.10
CA LEU A 173 -9.13 9.00 2.85
C LEU A 173 -9.88 8.05 1.91
N PHE A 174 -10.60 7.08 2.47
CA PHE A 174 -11.34 6.07 1.73
C PHE A 174 -12.81 6.19 2.04
N ARG A 175 -13.62 6.29 0.99
CA ARG A 175 -15.06 6.50 1.11
C ARG A 175 -15.81 5.66 0.07
N PRO A 176 -16.90 5.00 0.45
CA PRO A 176 -17.70 4.17 -0.45
C PRO A 176 -18.47 4.98 -1.51
N ASP A 177 -18.69 6.28 -1.28
CA ASP A 177 -19.37 7.21 -2.19
C ASP A 177 -18.41 8.04 -3.06
N LEU A 178 -17.10 7.93 -2.85
CA LEU A 178 -16.12 8.67 -3.64
C LEU A 178 -15.88 7.97 -4.99
N ALA A 179 -16.18 8.69 -6.07
CA ALA A 179 -16.00 8.18 -7.42
C ALA A 179 -14.51 8.11 -7.81
N GLY A 180 -14.14 7.04 -8.51
CA GLY A 180 -12.81 6.89 -9.10
C GLY A 180 -12.71 7.56 -10.48
N PRO A 181 -11.61 7.36 -11.24
CA PRO A 181 -11.36 7.97 -12.54
C PRO A 181 -12.43 7.71 -13.62
N ALA A 182 -13.27 6.70 -13.44
CA ALA A 182 -14.37 6.36 -14.36
C ALA A 182 -15.75 6.87 -13.89
N ASP A 183 -15.79 7.77 -12.89
CA ASP A 183 -17.00 8.20 -12.19
C ASP A 183 -17.80 7.04 -11.53
N VAL A 184 -17.13 5.90 -11.33
CA VAL A 184 -17.69 4.72 -10.66
C VAL A 184 -17.25 4.73 -9.20
N THR A 185 -18.20 4.52 -8.28
CA THR A 185 -17.93 4.42 -6.85
C THR A 185 -17.64 2.97 -6.46
N PRO A 186 -16.95 2.71 -5.35
CA PRO A 186 -16.80 1.35 -4.82
C PRO A 186 -18.15 0.65 -4.65
N LEU A 187 -19.20 1.38 -4.25
CA LEU A 187 -20.54 0.81 -4.13
C LEU A 187 -21.13 0.38 -5.48
N HIS A 188 -20.93 1.14 -6.56
CA HIS A 188 -21.33 0.72 -7.91
C HIS A 188 -20.63 -0.57 -8.35
N ILE A 189 -19.33 -0.72 -8.04
CA ILE A 189 -18.59 -1.94 -8.34
C ILE A 189 -19.16 -3.13 -7.56
N ALA A 190 -19.35 -2.97 -6.25
CA ALA A 190 -19.89 -4.04 -5.40
C ALA A 190 -21.28 -4.47 -5.86
N ALA A 191 -22.17 -3.52 -6.16
CA ALA A 191 -23.54 -3.80 -6.58
C ALA A 191 -23.62 -4.49 -7.96
N SER A 192 -22.64 -4.26 -8.84
CA SER A 192 -22.57 -4.87 -10.17
C SER A 192 -21.77 -6.18 -10.21
N THR A 193 -21.09 -6.54 -9.12
CA THR A 193 -20.26 -7.75 -9.04
C THR A 193 -21.01 -8.89 -8.36
N GLY A 194 -21.16 -10.02 -9.05
CA GLY A 194 -21.80 -11.21 -8.48
C GLY A 194 -21.01 -11.79 -7.29
N GLY A 195 -21.72 -12.18 -6.23
CA GLY A 195 -21.13 -12.75 -5.01
C GLY A 195 -20.40 -11.73 -4.13
N ALA A 196 -20.78 -10.45 -4.22
CA ALA A 196 -20.20 -9.36 -3.43
C ALA A 196 -21.13 -8.88 -2.29
N GLU A 197 -22.11 -9.69 -1.87
CA GLU A 197 -23.10 -9.31 -0.86
C GLU A 197 -22.44 -8.90 0.47
N THR A 198 -21.41 -9.64 0.87
CA THR A 198 -20.62 -9.33 2.08
C THR A 198 -19.80 -8.06 1.96
N ILE A 199 -19.50 -7.62 0.73
CA ILE A 199 -18.77 -6.38 0.45
C ILE A 199 -19.73 -5.20 0.47
N VAL A 200 -20.92 -5.36 -0.14
CA VAL A 200 -22.00 -4.36 -0.04
C VAL A 200 -22.35 -4.11 1.43
N ASP A 201 -22.48 -5.18 2.22
CA ASP A 201 -22.68 -5.10 3.67
C ASP A 201 -21.58 -4.28 4.36
N ALA A 202 -20.30 -4.53 4.04
CA ALA A 202 -19.18 -3.78 4.61
C ALA A 202 -19.15 -2.30 4.19
N LEU A 203 -19.56 -1.98 2.95
CA LEU A 203 -19.61 -0.61 2.43
C LEU A 203 -20.79 0.19 2.98
N ILE A 204 -21.94 -0.44 3.23
CA ILE A 204 -23.14 0.20 3.80
C ILE A 204 -23.00 0.38 5.31
N ASN A 205 -22.37 -0.59 5.99
CA ASN A 205 -22.05 -0.47 7.42
C ASN A 205 -20.71 0.26 7.64
N ASP A 206 -20.33 1.16 6.73
CA ASP A 206 -19.18 2.04 6.96
C ASP A 206 -19.42 2.77 8.29
N PRO A 207 -18.54 2.64 9.30
CA PRO A 207 -18.72 3.25 10.63
C PRO A 207 -18.82 4.79 10.61
N ARG A 208 -18.76 5.42 9.43
CA ARG A 208 -18.71 6.85 9.19
C ARG A 208 -19.92 7.38 8.39
N MET A 209 -20.80 6.50 7.91
CA MET A 209 -22.15 6.85 7.44
C MET A 209 -23.14 6.83 8.60
#